data_AF-A0A2V7YC11-F1
#
_entry.id   AF-A0A2V7YC11-F1
#
_cell.length_a   1.000
_cell.length_b   1.000
_cell.length_c   1.000
_cell.angle_alpha   90.00
_cell.angle_beta   90.00
_cell.angle_gamma   90.00
#
_symmetry.space_group_name_H-M   'P 1'
#
loop_
_entity.id
_entity.type
_entity.pdbx_description
1 polymer ?
#
loop_
_entity_poly.entity_id
_entity_poly.type
_entity_poly.pdbx_seq_one_letter_code
_entity_poly.pdbx_strand_id
1 'polypeptide(L)'
;MSSTAADLSTARLIEAAQQLAAALDRVVLGQRTAVETLLVTYMAGGHALLEGVPGLGKTLLARAFAAALGARFTRVQFTPDLMPADVIGTNIFDAPSGSFRLLRGPVFTEILMADEINRTPPKTQAALLEAMQERQVTIDGTSLALDAD
;
A
#
# COMPACT_ATOMS: atom_id res chain seq x y z
N MET A 1 3.06 -4.46 -41.41
CA MET A 1 1.77 -4.82 -40.76
C MET A 1 2.04 -5.39 -39.37
N SER A 2 2.43 -4.54 -38.39
CA SER A 2 2.82 -4.96 -37.03
C SER A 2 2.22 -4.05 -35.93
N SER A 3 1.05 -3.44 -36.16
CA SER A 3 0.55 -2.34 -35.33
C SER A 3 -0.67 -2.66 -34.44
N THR A 4 -1.25 -3.86 -34.51
CA THR A 4 -2.62 -4.07 -34.01
C THR A 4 -2.71 -4.69 -32.61
N ALA A 5 -1.64 -5.30 -32.09
CA ALA A 5 -1.64 -5.94 -30.77
C ALA A 5 -1.35 -4.97 -29.60
N ALA A 6 -0.56 -3.92 -29.84
CA ALA A 6 -0.24 -2.91 -28.83
C ALA A 6 -1.32 -1.82 -28.68
N ASP A 7 -2.16 -1.62 -29.71
CA ASP A 7 -3.27 -0.64 -29.66
C ASP A 7 -4.43 -1.13 -28.79
N LEU A 8 -4.66 -2.44 -28.73
CA LEU A 8 -5.69 -3.03 -27.88
C LEU A 8 -5.35 -2.95 -26.38
N SER A 9 -4.09 -2.69 -26.00
CA SER A 9 -3.65 -2.62 -24.59
C SER A 9 -3.71 -1.22 -23.99
N THR A 10 -3.32 -0.18 -24.72
CA THR A 10 -3.27 1.20 -24.19
C THR A 10 -4.67 1.80 -24.08
N ALA A 11 -5.51 1.63 -25.11
CA ALA A 11 -6.88 2.15 -25.09
C ALA A 11 -7.70 1.54 -23.93
N ARG A 12 -7.54 0.24 -23.68
CA ARG A 12 -8.18 -0.45 -22.54
C ARG A 12 -7.67 0.04 -21.20
N LEU A 13 -6.37 0.29 -21.08
CA LEU A 13 -5.78 0.84 -19.84
C LEU A 13 -6.32 2.24 -19.55
N ILE A 14 -6.41 3.09 -20.58
CA ILE A 14 -7.00 4.43 -20.48
C ILE A 14 -8.47 4.34 -20.06
N GLU A 15 -9.25 3.45 -20.68
CA GLU A 15 -10.65 3.24 -20.34
C GLU A 15 -10.81 2.77 -18.89
N ALA A 16 -10.02 1.79 -18.46
CA ALA A 16 -10.03 1.29 -17.08
C ALA A 16 -9.65 2.39 -16.07
N ALA A 17 -8.62 3.19 -16.37
CA ALA A 17 -8.21 4.32 -15.54
C ALA A 17 -9.32 5.39 -15.43
N GLN A 18 -10.01 5.69 -16.53
CA GLN A 18 -11.15 6.61 -16.55
C GLN A 18 -12.33 6.07 -15.73
N GLN A 19 -12.63 4.76 -15.84
CA GLN A 19 -13.67 4.11 -15.05
C GLN A 19 -13.33 4.14 -13.55
N LEU A 20 -12.07 3.88 -13.19
CA LEU A 20 -11.60 3.96 -11.81
C LEU A 20 -11.73 5.37 -11.25
N ALA A 21 -11.27 6.39 -11.99
CA ALA A 21 -11.38 7.79 -11.60
C ALA A 21 -12.85 8.21 -11.41
N ALA A 22 -13.72 7.82 -12.35
CA ALA A 22 -15.15 8.11 -12.26
C ALA A 22 -15.85 7.41 -11.08
N ALA A 23 -15.41 6.20 -10.70
CA ALA A 23 -15.88 5.53 -9.50
C ALA A 23 -15.46 6.28 -8.23
N LEU A 24 -14.24 6.82 -8.19
CA LEU A 24 -13.71 7.55 -7.04
C LEU A 24 -14.35 8.93 -6.86
N ASP A 25 -14.69 9.62 -7.95
CA ASP A 25 -15.39 10.92 -7.91
C ASP A 25 -16.76 10.83 -7.20
N ARG A 26 -17.39 9.65 -7.17
CA ARG A 26 -18.66 9.42 -6.47
C ARG A 26 -18.50 9.31 -4.95
N VAL A 27 -17.29 9.00 -4.48
CA VAL A 27 -16.99 8.74 -3.06
C VAL A 27 -16.22 9.90 -2.45
N VAL A 28 -15.33 10.54 -3.20
CA VAL A 28 -14.44 11.60 -2.72
C VAL A 28 -14.59 12.84 -3.59
N LEU A 29 -15.34 13.82 -3.09
CA LEU A 29 -15.61 15.05 -3.80
C LEU A 29 -14.38 15.97 -3.81
N GLY A 30 -14.07 16.56 -4.98
CA GLY A 30 -13.06 17.61 -5.11
C GLY A 30 -11.60 17.13 -5.05
N GLN A 31 -11.34 15.82 -5.13
CA GLN A 31 -9.98 15.25 -5.03
C GLN A 31 -9.47 14.66 -6.36
N ARG A 32 -9.99 15.13 -7.50
CA ARG A 32 -9.68 14.62 -8.85
C ARG A 32 -8.17 14.52 -9.13
N THR A 33 -7.42 15.57 -8.85
CA THR A 33 -5.95 15.59 -9.07
C THR A 33 -5.23 14.57 -8.19
N ALA A 34 -5.67 14.39 -6.94
CA ALA A 34 -5.09 13.39 -6.05
C ALA A 34 -5.38 11.96 -6.53
N VAL A 35 -6.60 11.71 -7.02
CA VAL A 35 -6.97 10.43 -7.64
C VAL A 35 -6.09 10.13 -8.85
N GLU A 36 -5.95 11.07 -9.79
CA GLU A 36 -5.13 10.89 -10.99
C GLU A 36 -3.65 10.66 -10.63
N THR A 37 -3.13 11.37 -9.64
CA THR A 37 -1.75 11.21 -9.16
C THR A 37 -1.53 9.84 -8.52
N LEU A 38 -2.47 9.37 -7.69
CA LEU A 38 -2.45 8.03 -7.11
C LEU A 38 -2.48 6.95 -8.20
N LEU A 39 -3.29 7.14 -9.24
CA LEU A 39 -3.39 6.22 -10.37
C LEU A 39 -2.06 6.11 -11.13
N VAL A 40 -1.44 7.24 -11.45
CA VAL A 40 -0.10 7.28 -12.08
C VAL A 40 0.94 6.64 -11.18
N THR A 41 0.94 6.97 -9.88
CA THR A 41 1.89 6.42 -8.91
C THR A 41 1.78 4.91 -8.81
N TYR A 42 0.54 4.39 -8.75
CA TYR A 42 0.26 2.96 -8.70
C TYR A 42 0.74 2.25 -9.98
N MET A 43 0.41 2.77 -11.16
CA MET A 43 0.86 2.20 -12.44
C MET A 43 2.38 2.23 -12.61
N ALA A 44 3.05 3.23 -12.02
CA ALA A 44 4.50 3.31 -12.00
C ALA A 44 5.16 2.40 -10.94
N GLY A 45 4.37 1.73 -10.10
CA GLY A 45 4.87 0.91 -8.99
C GLY A 45 5.56 1.73 -7.89
N GLY A 46 5.17 3.01 -7.74
CA GLY A 46 5.70 3.93 -6.74
C GLY A 46 4.84 4.04 -5.48
N HIS A 47 5.24 4.93 -4.58
CA HIS A 47 4.54 5.23 -3.34
C HIS A 47 4.14 6.71 -3.27
N ALA A 48 2.96 7.00 -2.75
CA ALA A 48 2.43 8.36 -2.66
C ALA A 48 2.45 8.87 -1.22
N LEU A 49 2.91 10.11 -1.02
CA LEU A 49 2.78 10.85 0.23
C LEU A 49 1.56 11.79 0.13
N LEU A 50 0.55 11.58 0.99
CA LEU A 50 -0.69 12.35 0.97
C LEU A 50 -0.68 13.46 2.04
N GLU A 51 -0.17 14.64 1.70
CA GLU A 51 -0.11 15.78 2.61
C GLU A 51 -1.37 16.66 2.56
N GLY A 52 -1.72 17.29 3.68
CA GLY A 52 -2.83 18.25 3.78
C GLY A 52 -3.54 18.18 5.13
N VAL A 53 -4.51 19.07 5.34
CA VAL A 53 -5.12 19.22 6.67
C VAL A 53 -5.93 17.98 7.08
N PRO A 54 -5.99 17.68 8.39
CA PRO A 54 -6.84 16.61 8.92
C PRO A 54 -8.30 16.77 8.50
N GLY A 55 -9.00 15.66 8.28
CA GLY A 55 -10.43 15.66 7.93
C GLY A 55 -10.77 15.79 6.44
N LEU A 56 -9.79 15.98 5.54
CA LEU A 56 -10.03 16.05 4.08
C LEU A 56 -10.23 14.69 3.39
N GLY A 57 -10.64 13.66 4.14
CA GLY A 57 -10.96 12.35 3.56
C GLY A 57 -9.79 11.57 2.98
N LYS A 58 -8.53 11.83 3.40
CA LYS A 58 -7.34 11.08 2.92
C LYS A 58 -7.48 9.57 3.12
N THR A 59 -7.96 9.17 4.30
CA THR A 59 -8.24 7.77 4.61
C THR A 59 -9.37 7.20 3.76
N LEU A 60 -10.40 8.00 3.47
CA LEU A 60 -11.49 7.57 2.60
C LEU A 60 -10.98 7.39 1.16
N LEU A 61 -10.15 8.31 0.66
CA LEU A 61 -9.53 8.23 -0.65
C LEU A 61 -8.67 6.97 -0.80
N ALA A 62 -7.73 6.72 0.12
CA ALA A 62 -6.87 5.53 0.04
C ALA A 62 -7.69 4.23 0.07
N ARG A 63 -8.69 4.14 0.96
CA ARG A 63 -9.56 2.96 1.06
C ARG A 63 -10.43 2.77 -0.18
N ALA A 64 -11.02 3.86 -0.70
CA ALA A 64 -11.85 3.81 -1.90
C ALA A 64 -11.02 3.43 -3.14
N PHE A 65 -9.78 3.96 -3.24
CA PHE A 65 -8.83 3.63 -4.29
C PHE A 65 -8.51 2.13 -4.30
N ALA A 66 -8.17 1.56 -3.14
CA ALA A 66 -7.92 0.13 -3.03
C ALA A 66 -9.15 -0.73 -3.34
N ALA A 67 -10.33 -0.35 -2.85
CA ALA A 67 -11.57 -1.05 -3.13
C ALA A 67 -11.91 -1.02 -4.63
N ALA A 68 -11.68 0.11 -5.30
CA ALA A 68 -11.95 0.27 -6.73
C ALA A 68 -10.97 -0.56 -7.59
N LEU A 69 -9.76 -0.83 -7.09
CA LEU A 69 -8.79 -1.73 -7.71
C LEU A 69 -9.02 -3.22 -7.37
N GLY A 70 -9.88 -3.54 -6.40
CA GLY A 70 -10.03 -4.89 -5.88
C GLY A 70 -8.81 -5.39 -5.07
N ALA A 71 -7.94 -4.47 -4.62
CA ALA A 71 -6.71 -4.77 -3.93
C ALA A 71 -6.94 -5.02 -2.43
N ARG A 72 -6.15 -5.91 -1.80
CA ARG A 72 -6.13 -5.98 -0.32
C ARG A 72 -5.61 -4.66 0.23
N PHE A 73 -6.31 -4.16 1.25
CA PHE A 73 -6.03 -2.87 1.88
C PHE A 73 -5.73 -3.08 3.35
N THR A 74 -4.57 -2.58 3.79
CA THR A 74 -4.22 -2.53 5.20
C THR A 74 -4.00 -1.08 5.61
N ARG A 75 -4.44 -0.72 6.81
CA ARG A 75 -4.16 0.58 7.42
C ARG A 75 -3.39 0.39 8.70
N VAL A 76 -2.35 1.18 8.89
CA VAL A 76 -1.56 1.25 10.13
C VAL A 76 -1.54 2.68 10.60
N GLN A 77 -1.92 2.89 11.86
CA GLN A 77 -1.73 4.17 12.52
C GLN A 77 -0.35 4.17 13.15
N PHE A 78 0.52 5.10 12.73
CA PHE A 78 1.85 5.21 13.30
C PHE A 78 1.78 5.96 14.63
N THR A 79 2.23 5.30 15.68
CA THR A 79 2.26 5.82 17.05
C THR A 79 3.70 5.82 17.60
N PRO A 80 3.99 6.60 18.66
CA PRO A 80 5.34 6.68 19.23
C PRO A 80 5.89 5.37 19.79
N ASP A 81 5.01 4.43 20.11
CA ASP A 81 5.29 3.11 20.67
C ASP A 81 5.36 1.99 19.63
N LEU A 82 4.97 2.26 18.38
CA LEU A 82 4.98 1.27 17.31
C LEU A 82 6.41 0.76 17.04
N MET A 83 6.58 -0.57 17.05
CA MET A 83 7.86 -1.23 16.83
C MET A 83 8.00 -1.69 15.38
N PRO A 84 9.24 -1.90 14.88
CA PRO A 84 9.46 -2.46 13.54
C PRO A 84 8.68 -3.76 13.29
N ALA A 85 8.66 -4.65 14.28
CA ALA A 85 7.94 -5.92 14.24
C ALA A 85 6.42 -5.77 14.06
N ASP A 86 5.82 -4.67 14.51
CA ASP A 86 4.38 -4.40 14.31
C ASP A 86 4.06 -4.00 12.86
N VAL A 87 5.09 -3.61 12.08
CA VAL A 87 4.99 -3.22 10.67
C VAL A 87 5.37 -4.40 9.77
N ILE A 88 6.54 -5.01 10.00
CA ILE A 88 7.07 -6.06 9.12
C ILE A 88 6.61 -7.47 9.53
N GLY A 89 6.25 -7.68 10.79
CA GLY A 89 5.92 -8.99 11.35
C GLY A 89 7.01 -9.55 12.26
N THR A 90 6.72 -10.70 12.86
CA THR A 90 7.60 -11.37 13.83
C THR A 90 7.33 -12.87 13.90
N ASN A 91 8.29 -13.66 14.38
CA ASN A 91 8.06 -15.05 14.72
C ASN A 91 7.54 -15.17 16.15
N ILE A 92 6.43 -15.88 16.32
CA ILE A 92 5.84 -16.17 17.63
C ILE A 92 5.96 -17.65 17.94
N PHE A 93 6.36 -17.97 19.17
CA PHE A 93 6.42 -19.34 19.64
C PHE A 93 5.00 -19.87 19.94
N ASP A 94 4.64 -20.97 19.30
CA ASP A 94 3.37 -21.66 19.49
C ASP A 94 3.57 -22.87 20.40
N ALA A 95 3.29 -22.69 21.70
CA ALA A 95 3.56 -23.70 22.72
C ALA A 95 2.89 -25.08 22.46
N PRO A 96 1.64 -25.15 21.97
CA PRO A 96 1.01 -26.43 21.58
C PRO A 96 1.77 -27.21 20.50
N SER A 97 2.30 -26.53 19.49
CA SER A 97 3.06 -27.20 18.40
C SER A 97 4.55 -27.32 18.70
N GLY A 98 5.08 -26.58 19.69
CA GLY A 98 6.50 -26.50 19.98
C GLY A 98 7.30 -25.83 18.86
N SER A 99 6.64 -25.07 17.99
CA SER A 99 7.25 -24.47 16.79
C SER A 99 7.12 -22.95 16.78
N PHE A 100 8.00 -22.28 16.04
CA PHE A 100 7.84 -20.86 15.73
C PHE A 100 6.98 -20.72 14.48
N ARG A 101 5.98 -19.84 14.53
CA ARG A 101 5.19 -19.45 13.37
C ARG A 101 5.38 -17.97 13.06
N LEU A 102 5.49 -17.67 11.77
CA LEU A 102 5.57 -16.29 11.30
C LEU A 102 4.19 -15.61 11.41
N LEU A 103 4.12 -14.53 12.16
CA LEU A 103 3.03 -13.56 12.13
C LEU A 103 3.42 -12.45 11.15
N ARG A 104 2.81 -12.47 9.96
CA ARG A 104 3.02 -11.45 8.92
C ARG A 104 2.48 -10.10 9.39
N GLY A 105 3.31 -9.07 9.25
CA GLY A 105 2.92 -7.69 9.53
C GLY A 105 2.02 -7.08 8.46
N PRO A 106 1.48 -5.87 8.70
CA PRO A 106 0.59 -5.16 7.80
C PRO A 106 1.19 -4.81 6.43
N VAL A 107 2.52 -4.81 6.27
CA VAL A 107 3.19 -4.57 4.98
C VAL A 107 2.95 -5.68 3.94
N PHE A 108 2.50 -6.86 4.35
CA PHE A 108 2.11 -7.95 3.44
C PHE A 108 0.70 -7.68 2.89
N THR A 109 0.59 -6.69 2.00
CA THR A 109 -0.65 -6.20 1.39
C THR A 109 -0.34 -5.46 0.08
N GLU A 110 -1.32 -5.31 -0.78
CA GLU A 110 -1.18 -4.65 -2.08
C GLU A 110 -1.23 -3.13 -1.91
N ILE A 111 -2.07 -2.63 -0.98
CA ILE A 111 -2.15 -1.21 -0.64
C ILE A 111 -2.09 -1.04 0.87
N LEU A 112 -1.00 -0.44 1.33
CA LEU A 112 -0.79 -0.03 2.72
C LEU A 112 -1.02 1.47 2.88
N MET A 113 -1.92 1.86 3.78
CA MET A 113 -1.98 3.23 4.28
C MET A 113 -1.25 3.33 5.61
N ALA A 114 -0.09 4.00 5.61
CA ALA A 114 0.65 4.37 6.80
C ALA A 114 0.25 5.80 7.23
N ASP A 115 -0.58 5.91 8.26
CA ASP A 115 -1.12 7.19 8.75
C ASP A 115 -0.23 7.78 9.84
N GLU A 116 0.00 9.10 9.83
CA GLU A 116 0.89 9.81 10.77
C GLU A 116 2.31 9.23 10.91
N ILE A 117 2.96 8.85 9.80
CA ILE A 117 4.30 8.23 9.79
C ILE A 117 5.36 8.98 10.62
N ASN A 118 5.21 10.30 10.73
CA ASN A 118 6.07 11.20 11.46
C ASN A 118 5.97 11.06 13.00
N ARG A 119 5.00 10.30 13.52
CA ARG A 119 4.81 10.07 14.96
C ARG A 119 5.57 8.86 15.50
N THR A 120 6.18 8.03 14.66
CA THR A 120 6.88 6.81 15.10
C THR A 120 8.40 7.01 15.19
N PRO A 121 9.14 6.21 15.98
CA PRO A 121 10.60 6.29 16.06
C PRO A 121 11.31 6.02 14.72
N PRO A 122 12.52 6.57 14.48
CA PRO A 122 13.25 6.39 13.23
C PRO A 122 13.45 4.94 12.82
N LYS A 123 13.66 4.02 13.79
CA LYS A 123 13.82 2.58 13.51
C LYS A 123 12.58 1.95 12.85
N THR A 124 11.37 2.37 13.23
CA THR A 124 10.12 1.83 12.69
C THR A 124 9.83 2.43 11.32
N GLN A 125 10.15 3.72 11.12
CA GLN A 125 10.13 4.34 9.79
C GLN A 125 11.11 3.65 8.83
N ALA A 126 12.33 3.38 9.29
CA ALA A 126 13.35 2.69 8.48
C ALA A 126 12.88 1.30 8.03
N ALA A 127 12.21 0.53 8.90
CA ALA A 127 11.66 -0.77 8.54
C ALA A 127 10.57 -0.69 7.45
N LEU A 128 9.71 0.33 7.51
CA LEU A 128 8.75 0.61 6.43
C LEU A 128 9.47 1.01 5.13
N LEU A 129 10.48 1.86 5.20
CA LEU A 129 11.22 2.32 4.02
C LEU A 129 12.03 1.21 3.36
N GLU A 130 12.61 0.30 4.13
CA GLU A 130 13.24 -0.93 3.62
C GLU A 130 12.23 -1.77 2.85
N ALA A 131 11.06 -2.00 3.44
CA ALA A 131 9.96 -2.72 2.78
C ALA A 131 9.54 -2.07 1.44
N MET A 132 9.46 -0.74 1.41
CA MET A 132 9.13 0.02 0.20
C MET A 132 10.22 -0.09 -0.87
N GLN A 133 11.48 0.06 -0.49
CA GLN A 133 12.60 0.12 -1.43
C GLN A 133 12.99 -1.26 -1.97
N GLU A 134 13.07 -2.26 -1.09
CA GLU A 134 13.57 -3.59 -1.43
C GLU A 134 12.43 -4.54 -1.87
N ARG A 135 11.16 -4.15 -1.65
CA ARG A 135 9.98 -5.00 -1.89
C ARG A 135 10.05 -6.36 -1.19
N GLN A 136 10.79 -6.41 -0.08
CA GLN A 136 10.94 -7.56 0.79
C GLN A 136 11.16 -7.06 2.22
N VAL A 137 10.99 -7.95 3.19
CA VAL A 137 11.36 -7.71 4.59
C VAL A 137 12.21 -8.86 5.12
N THR A 138 13.10 -8.56 6.05
CA THR A 138 13.90 -9.58 6.74
C THR A 138 13.41 -9.77 8.17
N ILE A 139 13.02 -11.00 8.53
CA ILE A 139 12.55 -11.36 9.87
C ILE A 139 13.41 -12.53 10.35
N ASP A 140 14.10 -12.33 11.47
CA ASP A 140 15.05 -13.31 12.07
C ASP A 140 16.03 -13.90 11.05
N GLY A 141 16.58 -13.05 10.18
CA GLY A 141 17.56 -13.44 9.15
C GLY A 141 16.96 -14.12 7.92
N THR A 142 15.63 -14.28 7.83
CA THR A 142 14.94 -14.81 6.66
C THR A 142 14.30 -13.69 5.86
N SER A 143 14.68 -13.54 4.58
CA SER A 143 14.07 -12.58 3.66
C SER A 143 12.77 -13.12 3.08
N LEU A 144 11.74 -12.28 3.09
CA LEU A 144 10.38 -12.59 2.65
C LEU A 144 9.94 -11.53 1.65
N ALA A 145 9.61 -11.94 0.43
CA ALA A 145 9.09 -11.04 -0.59
C ALA A 145 7.70 -10.50 -0.20
N LEU A 146 7.43 -9.25 -0.59
CA LEU A 146 6.13 -8.58 -0.40
C LEU A 146 5.23 -8.69 -1.63
N ASP A 147 5.50 -9.65 -2.52
CA ASP A 147 4.88 -9.73 -3.84
C ASP A 147 3.35 -9.64 -3.81
N ALA A 148 2.83 -8.84 -4.75
CA ALA A 148 1.43 -8.78 -5.12
C ALA A 148 1.15 -9.93 -6.09
N ASP A 149 0.74 -11.08 -5.56
CA ASP A 149 0.01 -12.08 -6.35
C ASP A 149 -1.32 -11.52 -6.86
#